data_AF-F8PBF2-F1
#
_entry.id   AF-F8PBF2-F1
#
_cell.length_a   1.000
_cell.length_b   1.000
_cell.length_c   1.000
_cell.angle_alpha   90.00
_cell.angle_beta   90.00
_cell.angle_gamma   90.00
#
_symmetry.space_group_name_H-M   'P 1'
#
loop_
_entity.id
_entity.type
_entity.pdbx_description
1 polymer ?
#
loop_
_entity_poly.entity_id
_entity_poly.type
_entity_poly.pdbx_seq_one_letter_code
_entity_poly.pdbx_strand_id
1 'polypeptide(L)'
;MATLIHNPPADPHADLDTEPDERWKLNLRDRITVNLSSMVDEARKRMRDRLAQAVVSEEDRESISREHHEAMNNIRKLAENQFQTALQQERQERRWGAGQKVDVTWSNEMVKEQ
;
A
#
# COMPACT_ATOMS: atom_id res chain seq x y z
N MET A 1 20.30 -31.65 -42.45
CA MET A 1 20.54 -31.58 -41.00
C MET A 1 19.67 -30.46 -40.44
N ALA A 2 18.41 -30.75 -40.10
CA ALA A 2 17.48 -29.75 -39.56
C ALA A 2 17.39 -29.96 -38.05
N THR A 3 17.96 -29.04 -37.28
CA THR A 3 17.93 -29.07 -35.82
C THR A 3 16.53 -28.69 -35.35
N LEU A 4 15.76 -29.71 -34.93
CA LEU A 4 14.45 -29.56 -34.33
C LEU A 4 14.64 -28.94 -32.93
N ILE A 5 14.45 -27.62 -32.80
CA ILE A 5 14.39 -26.97 -31.49
C ILE A 5 13.07 -27.42 -30.85
N HIS A 6 13.15 -28.44 -30.00
CA HIS A 6 12.06 -28.81 -29.10
C HIS A 6 11.88 -27.65 -28.12
N ASN A 7 10.92 -26.77 -28.41
CA ASN A 7 10.38 -25.90 -27.39
C ASN A 7 9.56 -26.80 -26.45
N PRO A 8 9.93 -26.96 -25.16
CA PRO A 8 9.11 -27.73 -24.25
C PRO A 8 7.72 -27.06 -24.15
N PRO A 9 6.64 -27.84 -24.01
CA PRO A 9 5.32 -27.27 -23.81
C PRO A 9 5.38 -26.37 -22.58
N ALA A 10 4.93 -25.12 -22.72
CA ALA A 10 4.71 -24.23 -21.59
C ALA A 10 3.77 -24.98 -20.62
N ASP A 11 4.28 -25.26 -19.43
CA ASP A 11 3.53 -25.94 -18.39
C ASP A 11 2.27 -25.11 -18.09
N PRO A 12 1.05 -25.61 -18.38
CA PRO A 12 -0.19 -24.84 -18.22
C PRO A 12 -0.53 -24.58 -16.74
N HIS A 13 0.30 -25.06 -15.81
CA HIS A 13 0.18 -24.86 -14.37
C HIS A 13 1.17 -23.83 -13.80
N ALA A 14 1.93 -23.13 -14.65
CA ALA A 14 2.79 -22.02 -14.23
C ALA A 14 2.00 -20.72 -13.96
N ASP A 15 0.79 -20.83 -13.40
CA ASP A 15 0.29 -19.84 -12.45
C ASP A 15 1.15 -19.97 -11.18
N LEU A 16 2.44 -19.64 -11.32
CA LEU A 16 3.34 -19.48 -10.20
C LEU A 16 2.67 -18.42 -9.32
N ASP A 17 2.46 -18.78 -8.07
CA ASP A 17 1.81 -17.95 -7.07
C ASP A 17 2.66 -16.67 -6.86
N THR A 18 2.43 -15.69 -7.74
CA THR A 18 3.11 -14.39 -7.73
C THR A 18 2.57 -13.52 -6.61
N GLU A 19 1.57 -14.01 -5.88
CA GLU A 19 1.03 -13.36 -4.70
C GLU A 19 2.01 -13.50 -3.53
N PRO A 20 2.31 -12.38 -2.85
CA PRO A 20 3.03 -12.43 -1.58
C PRO A 20 2.26 -13.22 -0.53
N ASP A 21 2.97 -14.04 0.24
CA ASP A 21 2.32 -14.80 1.31
C ASP A 21 1.78 -13.87 2.41
N GLU A 22 0.89 -14.41 3.24
CA GLU A 22 0.29 -13.62 4.32
C GLU A 22 1.32 -13.09 5.32
N ARG A 23 2.43 -13.81 5.52
CA ARG A 23 3.51 -13.36 6.42
C ARG A 23 4.21 -12.11 5.87
N TRP A 24 4.46 -12.05 4.57
CA TRP A 24 5.01 -10.87 3.90
C TRP A 24 4.05 -9.69 4.00
N LYS A 25 2.74 -9.92 3.77
CA LYS A 25 1.72 -8.86 3.90
C LYS A 25 1.62 -8.32 5.33
N LEU A 26 1.69 -9.20 6.34
CA LEU A 26 1.70 -8.79 7.75
C LEU A 26 2.95 -7.95 8.07
N ASN A 27 4.13 -8.40 7.67
CA ASN A 27 5.36 -7.64 7.86
C ASN A 27 5.31 -6.26 7.15
N LEU A 28 4.72 -6.19 5.96
CA LEU A 28 4.54 -4.94 5.24
C LEU A 28 3.61 -3.98 6.02
N ARG A 29 2.48 -4.48 6.55
CA ARG A 29 1.56 -3.69 7.38
C ARG A 29 2.22 -3.15 8.63
N ASP A 30 3.04 -3.96 9.30
CA ASP A 30 3.78 -3.53 10.49
C ASP A 30 4.78 -2.43 10.15
N ARG A 31 5.54 -2.59 9.06
CA ARG A 31 6.47 -1.57 8.57
C ARG A 31 5.77 -0.26 8.22
N ILE A 32 4.65 -0.31 7.52
CA ILE A 32 3.85 0.88 7.17
C ILE A 32 3.32 1.55 8.44
N THR A 33 2.85 0.77 9.41
CA THR A 33 2.33 1.29 10.68
C THR A 33 3.42 1.99 11.49
N VAL A 34 4.61 1.40 11.58
CA VAL A 34 5.78 2.03 12.22
C VAL A 34 6.16 3.32 11.49
N ASN A 35 6.19 3.31 10.15
CA ASN A 35 6.52 4.49 9.35
C ASN A 35 5.54 5.65 9.57
N LEU A 36 4.24 5.35 9.73
CA LEU A 36 3.19 6.35 9.92
C LEU A 36 2.93 6.70 11.39
N SER A 37 3.64 6.08 12.34
CA SER A 37 3.44 6.28 13.78
C SER A 37 3.57 7.75 14.20
N SER A 38 4.57 8.45 13.66
CA SER A 38 4.80 9.88 13.95
C SER A 38 3.63 10.76 13.50
N MET A 39 3.00 10.46 12.36
CA MET A 39 1.84 11.19 11.87
C MET A 39 0.60 10.95 12.74
N VAL A 40 0.41 9.71 13.21
CA VAL A 40 -0.66 9.37 14.15
C VAL A 40 -0.45 10.11 15.48
N ASP A 41 0.77 10.10 16.00
CA ASP A 41 1.10 10.77 17.26
C ASP A 41 0.94 12.29 17.14
N GLU A 42 1.32 12.86 16.00
CA GLU A 42 1.13 14.28 15.72
C GLU A 42 -0.37 14.64 15.65
N ALA A 43 -1.19 13.86 14.94
CA ALA A 43 -2.63 14.09 14.86
C ALA A 43 -3.29 14.04 16.27
N ARG A 44 -2.91 13.05 17.08
CA ARG A 44 -3.36 12.92 18.48
C ARG A 44 -2.86 14.07 19.35
N LYS A 45 -1.63 14.51 19.16
CA LYS A 45 -1.05 15.63 19.90
C LYS A 45 -1.78 16.92 19.56
N ARG A 46 -1.99 17.22 18.28
CA ARG A 46 -2.75 18.40 17.82
C ARG A 46 -4.15 18.45 18.41
N MET A 47 -4.86 17.32 18.44
CA MET A 47 -6.18 17.24 19.09
C MET A 47 -6.10 17.55 20.59
N ARG A 48 -5.16 16.93 21.32
CA ARG A 48 -4.98 17.15 22.76
C ARG A 48 -4.60 18.59 23.07
N ASP A 49 -3.66 19.16 22.32
CA ASP A 49 -3.18 20.54 22.52
C ASP A 49 -4.32 21.55 22.31
N ARG A 50 -5.22 21.30 21.34
CA ARG A 50 -6.41 22.15 21.13
C ARG A 50 -7.46 21.98 22.22
N LEU A 51 -7.70 20.76 22.71
CA LEU A 51 -8.63 20.53 23.81
C LEU A 51 -8.11 21.05 25.15
N ALA A 52 -6.79 21.20 25.32
CA ALA A 52 -6.17 21.72 26.53
C ALA A 52 -6.24 23.27 26.63
N GLN A 53 -6.78 23.96 25.63
CA GLN A 53 -6.95 25.41 25.68
C GLN A 53 -7.96 25.80 26.77
N ALA A 54 -7.72 26.92 27.45
CA ALA A 54 -8.44 27.30 28.67
C ALA A 54 -9.96 27.49 28.48
N VAL A 55 -10.40 27.81 27.26
CA VAL A 55 -11.81 27.95 26.90
C VAL A 55 -12.01 27.24 25.57
N VAL A 56 -12.72 26.11 25.60
CA VAL A 56 -13.13 25.35 24.40
C VAL A 56 -14.64 25.19 24.48
N SER A 57 -15.36 25.80 23.54
CA SER A 57 -16.82 25.65 23.43
C SER A 57 -17.18 24.24 22.92
N GLU A 58 -18.46 23.85 23.02
CA GLU A 58 -18.91 22.58 22.42
C GLU A 58 -18.75 22.58 20.89
N GLU A 59 -18.99 23.70 20.22
CA GLU A 59 -18.76 23.85 18.78
C GLU A 59 -17.27 23.65 18.43
N ASP A 60 -16.37 24.21 19.24
CA ASP A 60 -14.93 24.00 19.07
C ASP A 60 -14.55 22.52 19.29
N ARG A 61 -15.15 21.85 20.29
CA ARG A 61 -14.91 20.42 20.55
C ARG A 61 -15.35 19.55 19.38
N GLU A 62 -16.52 19.82 18.80
CA GLU A 62 -17.00 19.12 17.61
C GLU A 62 -16.08 19.36 16.41
N SER A 63 -15.64 20.61 16.21
CA SER A 63 -14.70 20.97 15.14
C SER A 63 -13.36 20.25 15.31
N ILE A 64 -12.77 20.27 16.51
CA ILE A 64 -11.53 19.56 16.84
C ILE A 64 -11.68 18.04 16.60
N SER A 65 -12.80 17.47 17.00
CA SER A 65 -13.09 16.04 16.77
C SER A 65 -13.16 15.73 15.28
N ARG A 66 -13.90 16.53 14.50
CA ARG A 66 -14.01 16.34 13.04
C ARG A 66 -12.65 16.41 12.36
N GLU A 67 -11.85 17.42 12.68
CA GLU A 67 -10.50 17.57 12.11
C GLU A 67 -9.58 16.39 12.48
N HIS A 68 -9.64 15.90 13.71
CA HIS A 68 -8.89 14.71 14.10
C HIS A 68 -9.34 13.47 13.31
N HIS A 69 -10.64 13.27 13.12
CA HIS A 69 -11.17 12.17 12.32
C HIS A 69 -10.72 12.27 10.85
N GLU A 70 -10.75 13.47 10.26
CA GLU A 70 -10.25 13.72 8.91
C GLU A 70 -8.76 13.39 8.80
N ALA A 71 -7.95 13.84 9.75
CA ALA A 71 -6.51 13.55 9.80
C ALA A 71 -6.24 12.04 9.87
N MET A 72 -6.94 11.32 10.77
CA MET A 72 -6.81 9.87 10.91
C MET A 72 -7.26 9.12 9.64
N ASN A 73 -8.32 9.58 8.98
CA ASN A 73 -8.77 9.01 7.72
C ASN A 73 -7.74 9.22 6.60
N ASN A 74 -7.10 10.39 6.54
CA ASN A 74 -6.05 10.66 5.57
C ASN A 74 -4.82 9.77 5.80
N ILE A 75 -4.40 9.58 7.06
CA ILE A 75 -3.32 8.66 7.41
C ILE A 75 -3.67 7.22 7.00
N ARG A 76 -4.92 6.80 7.22
CA ARG A 76 -5.38 5.47 6.80
C ARG A 76 -5.32 5.28 5.29
N LYS A 77 -5.77 6.27 4.51
CA LYS A 77 -5.67 6.23 3.04
C LYS A 77 -4.22 6.16 2.58
N LEU A 78 -3.34 6.92 3.23
CA LEU A 78 -1.90 6.86 2.93
C LEU A 78 -1.32 5.46 3.21
N ALA A 79 -1.70 4.84 4.33
CA ALA A 79 -1.29 3.46 4.65
C ALA A 79 -1.74 2.45 3.59
N GLU A 80 -3.01 2.55 3.16
CA GLU A 80 -3.57 1.71 2.10
C GLU A 80 -2.82 1.89 0.79
N ASN A 81 -2.57 3.13 0.38
CA ASN A 81 -1.81 3.42 -0.84
C ASN A 81 -0.39 2.83 -0.77
N GLN A 82 0.32 3.01 0.34
CA GLN A 82 1.66 2.43 0.52
C GLN A 82 1.61 0.90 0.44
N PHE A 83 0.59 0.27 1.03
CA PHE A 83 0.41 -1.17 0.99
C PHE A 83 0.16 -1.66 -0.43
N GLN A 84 -0.76 -1.05 -1.17
CA GLN A 84 -1.07 -1.43 -2.55
C GLN A 84 0.13 -1.23 -3.48
N THR A 85 0.83 -0.09 -3.38
CA THR A 85 2.04 0.16 -4.19
C THR A 85 3.10 -0.90 -3.93
N ALA A 86 3.42 -1.21 -2.67
CA ALA A 86 4.43 -2.22 -2.34
C ALA A 86 4.00 -3.63 -2.76
N LEU A 87 2.71 -3.97 -2.60
CA LEU A 87 2.15 -5.24 -3.04
C LEU A 87 2.28 -5.43 -4.55
N GLN A 88 2.00 -4.39 -5.33
CA GLN A 88 2.14 -4.43 -6.78
C GLN A 88 3.61 -4.55 -7.21
N GLN A 89 4.53 -3.87 -6.53
CA GLN A 89 5.97 -3.99 -6.78
C GLN A 89 6.47 -5.42 -6.56
N GLU A 90 6.14 -6.03 -5.41
CA GLU A 90 6.55 -7.41 -5.11
C GLU A 90 5.96 -8.42 -6.10
N ARG A 91 4.70 -8.26 -6.52
CA ARG A 91 4.09 -9.08 -7.59
C ARG A 91 4.88 -8.98 -8.89
N GLN A 92 5.30 -7.77 -9.26
CA GLN A 92 6.11 -7.55 -10.46
C GLN A 92 7.49 -8.20 -10.35
N GLU A 93 8.16 -8.05 -9.21
CA GLU A 93 9.46 -8.68 -8.96
C GLU A 93 9.39 -10.20 -9.02
N ARG A 94 8.33 -10.81 -8.47
CA ARG A 94 8.09 -12.26 -8.56
C ARG A 94 7.78 -12.72 -9.98
N ARG A 95 6.96 -11.97 -10.73
CA ARG A 95 6.72 -12.25 -12.16
C ARG A 95 8.01 -12.21 -12.97
N TRP A 96 8.87 -11.23 -12.72
CA TRP A 96 10.19 -11.14 -13.36
C TRP A 96 11.10 -12.30 -12.98
N GLY A 97 11.19 -12.64 -11.70
CA GLY A 97 12.00 -13.76 -11.22
C GLY A 97 11.53 -15.13 -11.74
N ALA A 98 10.23 -15.27 -11.98
CA ALA A 98 9.61 -16.45 -12.59
C ALA A 98 9.83 -16.56 -14.11
N GLY A 99 10.44 -15.55 -14.76
CA GLY A 99 10.64 -15.54 -16.20
C GLY A 99 9.36 -15.30 -17.02
N GLN A 100 8.27 -14.88 -16.38
CA GLN A 100 7.04 -14.51 -17.07
C GLN A 100 7.22 -13.15 -17.76
N LYS A 101 6.78 -13.05 -19.03
CA LYS A 101 6.79 -11.76 -19.75
C LYS A 101 5.88 -10.79 -19.03
N VAL A 102 6.42 -9.61 -18.71
CA VAL A 102 5.65 -8.48 -18.16
C VAL A 102 4.47 -8.22 -19.07
N ASP A 103 3.26 -8.35 -18.55
CA ASP A 103 2.07 -8.06 -19.32
C ASP A 103 2.05 -6.55 -19.63
N VAL A 104 2.39 -6.21 -20.88
CA VAL A 104 2.52 -4.83 -21.39
C VAL A 104 1.20 -4.06 -21.25
N THR A 105 0.08 -4.77 -21.09
CA THR A 105 -1.25 -4.19 -20.90
C THR A 105 -1.36 -3.44 -19.56
N TRP A 106 -0.58 -3.81 -18.54
CA TRP A 106 -0.56 -3.15 -17.23
C TRP A 106 0.32 -1.90 -17.18
N SER A 107 1.31 -1.77 -18.07
CA SER A 107 2.14 -0.57 -18.16
C SER A 107 1.34 0.69 -18.53
N ASN A 108 0.12 0.55 -19.08
CA ASN A 108 -0.73 1.68 -19.44
C ASN A 108 -1.58 2.25 -18.28
N GLU A 109 -1.81 1.51 -17.19
CA GLU A 109 -2.60 2.02 -16.05
C GLU A 109 -1.77 2.86 -15.07
N MET A 110 -0.43 2.71 -15.06
CA MET A 110 0.45 3.56 -14.23
C MET A 110 0.69 4.98 -14.79
N VAL A 111 0.23 5.30 -16.00
CA VAL A 111 0.44 6.62 -16.62
C VAL A 111 -0.74 7.58 -16.39
N LYS A 112 -1.83 7.15 -15.75
CA LYS A 112 -3.05 7.97 -15.63
C LYS A 112 -3.27 8.74 -14.32
N GLU A 113 -2.31 8.76 -13.41
CA GLU A 113 -2.34 9.72 -12.29
C GLU A 113 -1.09 10.61 -12.31
N GLN A 114 -1.12 11.63 -13.17
CA GLN A 114 -0.37 12.88 -13.05
C GLN A 114 -1.34 14.06 -13.20
#